data_AF-A0A2D8V0R2-F1
#
_entry.id   AF-A0A2D8V0R2-F1
#
_cell.length_a   1.000
_cell.length_b   1.000
_cell.length_c   1.000
_cell.angle_alpha   90.00
_cell.angle_beta   90.00
_cell.angle_gamma   90.00
#
_symmetry.space_group_name_H-M   'P 1'
#
loop_
_entity.id
_entity.type
_entity.pdbx_description
1 polymer ?
#
loop_
_entity_poly.entity_id
_entity_poly.type
_entity_poly.pdbx_seq_one_letter_code
_entity_poly.pdbx_strand_id
1 'polypeptide(L)'
;MLRFKRFSVFVAALLLASSAFASTEALSTINELPAIEIPAKAAELVRSAPAEKQLDLSRSILVTVLKERPQMAVQMVATLSKVAPDSAPVLAVIAASIVPQYGDVILRAAAASAPDKAEVIAATSGIFFPDSQDLVVKAVSSAVPAQAESIAAMVKSLPQRFAASPVGGHSTGGGVSGNISTGKKSIA
;
A
#
# COMPACT_ATOMS: atom_id res chain seq x y z
N MET A 1 40.51 8.11 38.17
CA MET A 1 40.47 7.99 36.70
C MET A 1 39.15 7.35 36.28
N LEU A 2 38.22 8.16 35.78
CA LEU A 2 36.89 7.81 35.26
C LEU A 2 37.02 7.15 33.88
N ARG A 3 36.41 5.99 33.60
CA ARG A 3 36.04 5.58 32.21
C ARG A 3 34.73 4.78 32.13
N PHE A 4 33.66 5.56 31.93
CA PHE A 4 32.50 5.34 31.05
C PHE A 4 32.46 4.01 30.28
N LYS A 5 31.58 3.08 30.68
CA LYS A 5 31.15 1.99 29.78
C LYS A 5 29.75 1.41 30.03
N ARG A 6 28.90 2.06 30.85
CA ARG A 6 27.58 1.52 31.24
C ARG A 6 26.37 2.41 30.93
N PHE A 7 26.51 3.45 30.10
CA PHE A 7 25.41 4.38 29.81
C PHE A 7 24.64 4.10 28.51
N SER A 8 25.10 3.17 27.66
CA SER A 8 24.54 3.03 26.30
C SER A 8 23.34 2.08 26.17
N VAL A 9 23.00 1.29 27.20
CA VAL A 9 21.91 0.28 27.10
C VAL A 9 20.59 0.79 27.67
N PHE A 10 20.62 1.76 28.59
CA PHE A 10 19.40 2.30 29.20
C PHE A 10 18.66 3.32 28.32
N VAL A 11 19.35 3.97 27.38
CA VAL A 11 18.74 4.98 26.49
C VAL A 11 17.90 4.31 25.38
N ALA A 12 18.33 3.15 24.88
CA ALA A 12 17.58 2.42 23.85
C ALA A 12 16.24 1.87 24.38
N ALA A 13 16.22 1.35 25.60
CA ALA A 13 14.98 0.85 26.23
C ALA A 13 13.99 1.99 26.55
N LEU A 14 14.49 3.18 26.94
CA LEU A 14 13.65 4.34 27.22
C LEU A 14 13.06 4.94 25.92
N LEU A 15 13.80 4.94 24.82
CA LEU A 15 13.31 5.40 23.51
C LEU A 15 12.28 4.46 22.86
N LEU A 16 12.41 3.14 23.09
CA LEU A 16 11.46 2.12 22.63
C LEU A 16 10.16 2.15 23.45
N ALA A 17 10.26 2.28 24.78
CA ALA A 17 9.10 2.39 25.67
C ALA A 17 8.29 3.68 25.41
N SER A 18 8.96 4.79 25.12
CA SER A 18 8.31 6.08 24.86
C SER A 18 7.46 6.05 23.57
N SER A 19 7.87 5.31 22.52
CA SER A 19 7.03 5.15 21.32
C SER A 19 5.81 4.27 21.54
N ALA A 20 5.93 3.20 22.33
CA ALA A 20 4.80 2.32 22.62
C ALA A 20 3.78 3.05 23.50
N PHE A 21 4.23 3.78 24.53
CA PHE A 21 3.37 4.62 25.37
C PHE A 21 2.72 5.76 24.59
N ALA A 22 3.48 6.49 23.77
CA ALA A 22 2.91 7.56 22.95
C ALA A 22 1.85 7.03 21.96
N SER A 23 2.03 5.81 21.44
CA SER A 23 1.04 5.17 20.57
C SER A 23 -0.20 4.75 21.37
N THR A 24 -0.04 4.14 22.55
CA THR A 24 -1.19 3.72 23.38
C THR A 24 -1.99 4.90 23.90
N GLU A 25 -1.34 5.98 24.34
CA GLU A 25 -1.99 7.20 24.82
C GLU A 25 -2.65 8.01 23.69
N ALA A 26 -2.01 8.05 22.52
CA ALA A 26 -2.64 8.57 21.29
C ALA A 26 -3.91 7.80 20.94
N LEU A 27 -3.86 6.46 21.01
CA LEU A 27 -4.98 5.59 20.69
C LEU A 27 -6.13 5.69 21.69
N SER A 28 -5.85 5.80 23.00
CA SER A 28 -6.88 6.03 24.01
C SER A 28 -7.56 7.38 23.81
N THR A 29 -6.78 8.43 23.56
CA THR A 29 -7.32 9.77 23.27
C THR A 29 -8.17 9.78 22.02
N ILE A 30 -7.74 9.10 20.95
CA ILE A 30 -8.49 9.03 19.69
C ILE A 30 -9.82 8.27 19.85
N ASN A 31 -9.85 7.21 20.66
CA ASN A 31 -11.07 6.40 20.80
C ASN A 31 -12.18 7.10 21.60
N GLU A 32 -11.82 8.03 22.49
CA GLU A 32 -12.76 8.85 23.27
C GLU A 32 -13.32 10.04 22.50
N LEU A 33 -12.73 10.39 21.35
CA LEU A 33 -13.20 11.50 20.53
C LEU A 33 -14.46 11.15 19.72
N PRO A 34 -15.30 12.15 19.43
CA PRO A 34 -16.39 11.97 18.47
C PRO A 34 -15.81 11.59 17.10
N ALA A 35 -16.52 10.71 16.38
CA ALA A 35 -16.02 10.11 15.13
C ALA A 35 -15.57 11.13 14.08
N ILE A 36 -16.09 12.36 14.11
CA ILE A 36 -15.73 13.43 13.18
C ILE A 36 -14.36 14.07 13.47
N GLU A 37 -13.88 14.02 14.72
CA GLU A 37 -12.61 14.63 15.13
C GLU A 37 -11.43 13.64 15.04
N ILE A 38 -11.72 12.34 15.03
CA ILE A 38 -10.74 11.26 14.97
C ILE A 38 -9.74 11.42 13.80
N PRO A 39 -10.16 11.67 12.54
CA PRO A 39 -9.20 11.79 11.43
C PRO A 39 -8.28 13.01 11.59
N ALA A 40 -8.83 14.13 12.05
CA ALA A 40 -8.07 15.35 12.27
C ALA A 40 -7.03 15.17 13.39
N LYS A 41 -7.42 14.52 14.51
CA LYS A 41 -6.51 14.26 15.62
C LYS A 41 -5.42 13.26 15.25
N ALA A 42 -5.78 12.20 14.55
CA ALA A 42 -4.82 11.22 14.03
C ALA A 42 -3.75 11.89 13.15
N ALA A 43 -4.18 12.76 12.26
CA ALA A 43 -3.31 13.53 11.39
C ALA A 43 -2.38 14.48 12.17
N GLU A 44 -2.89 15.15 13.20
CA GLU A 44 -2.09 16.01 14.07
C GLU A 44 -1.02 15.22 14.83
N LEU A 45 -1.37 14.05 15.37
CA LEU A 45 -0.45 13.17 16.10
C LEU A 45 0.66 12.65 15.19
N VAL A 46 0.32 12.23 13.97
CA VAL A 46 1.30 11.78 12.97
C VAL A 46 2.19 12.94 12.54
N ARG A 47 1.63 14.13 12.30
CA ARG A 47 2.43 15.31 11.93
C ARG A 47 3.43 15.70 13.02
N SER A 48 3.03 15.53 14.28
CA SER A 48 3.85 15.88 15.44
C SER A 48 4.90 14.82 15.77
N ALA A 49 4.78 13.62 15.19
CA ALA A 49 5.75 12.54 15.37
C ALA A 49 6.99 12.75 14.48
N PRO A 50 8.18 12.29 14.92
CA PRO A 50 9.38 12.31 14.08
C PRO A 50 9.18 11.44 12.83
N ALA A 51 9.73 11.86 11.69
CA ALA A 51 9.52 11.23 10.38
C ALA A 51 9.71 9.70 10.40
N GLU A 52 10.73 9.23 11.13
CA GLU A 52 11.04 7.80 11.34
C GLU A 52 9.90 7.00 11.99
N LYS A 53 9.07 7.64 12.81
CA LYS A 53 7.95 7.02 13.54
C LYS A 53 6.59 7.31 12.92
N GLN A 54 6.52 8.18 11.91
CA GLN A 54 5.24 8.58 11.30
C GLN A 54 4.52 7.39 10.67
N LEU A 55 5.25 6.50 9.98
CA LEU A 55 4.68 5.32 9.36
C LEU A 55 4.09 4.35 10.39
N ASP A 56 4.87 4.01 11.42
CA ASP A 56 4.44 3.08 12.45
C ASP A 56 3.25 3.62 13.26
N LEU A 57 3.28 4.90 13.61
CA LEU A 57 2.18 5.56 14.30
C LEU A 57 0.92 5.63 13.42
N SER A 58 1.05 6.05 12.15
CA SER A 58 -0.05 6.10 11.19
C SER A 58 -0.69 4.73 11.02
N ARG A 59 0.14 3.68 10.90
CA ARG A 59 -0.32 2.30 10.79
C ARG A 59 -1.07 1.86 12.04
N SER A 60 -0.51 2.13 13.22
CA SER A 60 -1.13 1.74 14.50
C SER A 60 -2.49 2.39 14.69
N ILE A 61 -2.57 3.71 14.44
CA ILE A 61 -3.82 4.48 14.51
C ILE A 61 -4.83 3.95 13.50
N LEU A 62 -4.42 3.77 12.24
CA LEU A 62 -5.29 3.29 11.18
C LEU A 62 -5.85 1.90 11.52
N VAL A 63 -5.00 0.93 11.86
CA VAL A 63 -5.45 -0.44 12.18
C VAL A 63 -6.41 -0.44 13.36
N THR A 64 -6.13 0.35 14.39
CA THR A 64 -6.98 0.41 15.58
C THR A 64 -8.35 1.01 15.26
N VAL A 65 -8.37 2.16 14.58
CA VAL A 65 -9.62 2.84 14.20
C VAL A 65 -10.45 1.98 13.26
N LEU A 66 -9.84 1.28 12.28
CA LEU A 66 -10.60 0.50 11.30
C LEU A 66 -11.15 -0.82 11.85
N LYS A 67 -10.55 -1.37 12.91
CA LYS A 67 -11.13 -2.52 13.63
C LYS A 67 -12.45 -2.15 14.32
N GLU A 68 -12.51 -0.97 14.92
CA GLU A 68 -13.70 -0.49 15.62
C GLU A 68 -14.71 0.16 14.67
N ARG A 69 -14.21 0.91 13.67
CA ARG A 69 -15.00 1.80 12.81
C ARG A 69 -14.57 1.67 11.35
N PRO A 70 -14.88 0.55 10.67
CA PRO A 70 -14.45 0.29 9.30
C PRO A 70 -15.00 1.30 8.28
N GLN A 71 -16.14 1.94 8.56
CA GLN A 71 -16.71 2.98 7.70
C GLN A 71 -15.82 4.22 7.58
N MET A 72 -14.85 4.41 8.48
CA MET A 72 -13.94 5.56 8.47
C MET A 72 -12.70 5.36 7.58
N ALA A 73 -12.54 4.19 6.96
CA ALA A 73 -11.36 3.83 6.17
C ALA A 73 -10.96 4.88 5.14
N VAL A 74 -11.92 5.36 4.36
CA VAL A 74 -11.66 6.33 3.29
C VAL A 74 -11.14 7.65 3.87
N GLN A 75 -11.80 8.19 4.91
CA GLN A 75 -11.38 9.46 5.50
C GLN A 75 -10.04 9.36 6.25
N MET A 76 -9.81 8.26 6.97
CA MET A 76 -8.55 8.04 7.68
C MET A 76 -7.38 7.98 6.71
N VAL A 77 -7.50 7.19 5.63
CA VAL A 77 -6.45 7.07 4.62
C VAL A 77 -6.23 8.40 3.90
N ALA A 78 -7.31 9.10 3.52
CA ALA A 78 -7.18 10.41 2.88
C ALA A 78 -6.43 11.41 3.76
N THR A 79 -6.75 11.46 5.06
CA THR A 79 -6.17 12.45 5.98
C THR A 79 -4.73 12.11 6.33
N LEU A 80 -4.44 10.83 6.62
CA LEU A 80 -3.08 10.37 6.92
C LEU A 80 -2.16 10.50 5.70
N SER A 81 -2.66 10.18 4.50
CA SER A 81 -1.87 10.30 3.26
C SER A 81 -1.54 11.75 2.91
N LYS A 82 -2.37 12.72 3.34
CA LYS A 82 -2.07 14.15 3.17
C LYS A 82 -0.93 14.62 4.08
N VAL A 83 -0.87 14.08 5.31
CA VAL A 83 0.15 14.47 6.30
C VAL A 83 1.46 13.73 6.07
N ALA A 84 1.39 12.45 5.71
CA ALA A 84 2.55 11.60 5.45
C ALA A 84 2.42 10.93 4.07
N PRO A 85 2.69 11.65 2.96
CA PRO A 85 2.57 11.12 1.61
C PRO A 85 3.44 9.88 1.37
N ASP A 86 4.62 9.80 2.00
CA ASP A 86 5.51 8.64 1.89
C ASP A 86 4.92 7.36 2.50
N SER A 87 3.98 7.49 3.44
CA SER A 87 3.27 6.35 4.03
C SER A 87 2.01 5.95 3.24
N ALA A 88 1.56 6.76 2.29
CA ALA A 88 0.30 6.56 1.56
C ALA A 88 0.19 5.18 0.86
N PRO A 89 1.22 4.65 0.15
CA PRO A 89 1.13 3.33 -0.48
C PRO A 89 0.87 2.21 0.51
N VAL A 90 1.54 2.25 1.67
CA VAL A 90 1.42 1.22 2.71
C VAL A 90 0.06 1.33 3.41
N LEU A 91 -0.37 2.54 3.76
CA LEU A 91 -1.65 2.78 4.44
C LEU A 91 -2.83 2.38 3.56
N ALA A 92 -2.76 2.65 2.25
CA ALA A 92 -3.81 2.31 1.31
C ALA A 92 -4.01 0.78 1.20
N VAL A 93 -2.91 0.02 1.08
CA VAL A 93 -2.96 -1.45 1.07
C VAL A 93 -3.51 -2.00 2.38
N ILE A 94 -3.00 -1.52 3.53
CA ILE A 94 -3.46 -2.00 4.84
C ILE A 94 -4.97 -1.75 5.02
N ALA A 95 -5.45 -0.55 4.70
CA ALA A 95 -6.86 -0.23 4.81
C ALA A 95 -7.73 -1.04 3.84
N ALA A 96 -7.28 -1.23 2.59
CA ALA A 96 -7.96 -2.07 1.61
C ALA A 96 -7.99 -3.54 2.02
N SER A 97 -6.97 -4.03 2.74
CA SER A 97 -6.97 -5.38 3.30
C SER A 97 -7.91 -5.54 4.49
N ILE A 98 -8.06 -4.52 5.34
CA ILE A 98 -8.97 -4.56 6.51
C ILE A 98 -10.43 -4.39 6.07
N VAL A 99 -10.67 -3.50 5.11
CA VAL A 99 -12.02 -3.15 4.66
C VAL A 99 -12.12 -3.28 3.12
N PRO A 100 -12.07 -4.51 2.58
CA PRO A 100 -11.99 -4.75 1.13
C PRO A 100 -13.22 -4.23 0.37
N GLN A 101 -14.37 -4.17 1.03
CA GLN A 101 -15.60 -3.57 0.50
C GLN A 101 -15.47 -2.08 0.12
N TYR A 102 -14.47 -1.37 0.65
CA TYR A 102 -14.18 0.02 0.29
C TYR A 102 -12.83 0.17 -0.44
N GLY A 103 -12.22 -0.93 -0.90
CA GLY A 103 -10.84 -0.94 -1.42
C GLY A 103 -10.61 0.03 -2.58
N ASP A 104 -11.52 0.09 -3.55
CA ASP A 104 -11.44 1.02 -4.68
C ASP A 104 -11.49 2.49 -4.24
N VAL A 105 -12.42 2.82 -3.34
CA VAL A 105 -12.59 4.20 -2.82
C VAL A 105 -11.42 4.59 -1.93
N ILE A 106 -10.86 3.65 -1.16
CA ILE A 106 -9.66 3.84 -0.33
C ILE A 106 -8.45 4.17 -1.20
N LEU A 107 -8.19 3.37 -2.24
CA LEU A 107 -7.06 3.56 -3.16
C LEU A 107 -7.18 4.90 -3.90
N ARG A 108 -8.40 5.23 -4.34
CA ARG A 108 -8.70 6.52 -4.96
C ARG A 108 -8.45 7.68 -4.02
N ALA A 109 -8.90 7.58 -2.77
CA ALA A 109 -8.70 8.61 -1.75
C ALA A 109 -7.23 8.79 -1.39
N ALA A 110 -6.46 7.70 -1.28
CA ALA A 110 -5.02 7.76 -1.06
C ALA A 110 -4.31 8.49 -2.21
N ALA A 111 -4.64 8.13 -3.45
CA ALA A 111 -4.06 8.76 -4.64
C ALA A 111 -4.46 10.23 -4.81
N ALA A 112 -5.70 10.59 -4.48
CA ALA A 112 -6.14 11.99 -4.48
C ALA A 112 -5.45 12.82 -3.41
N SER A 113 -5.12 12.21 -2.27
CA SER A 113 -4.40 12.85 -1.16
C SER A 113 -2.89 12.94 -1.36
N ALA A 114 -2.30 12.01 -2.10
CA ALA A 114 -0.87 11.94 -2.40
C ALA A 114 -0.66 11.68 -3.91
N PRO A 115 -0.96 12.67 -4.79
CA PRO A 115 -0.90 12.48 -6.24
C PRO A 115 0.52 12.17 -6.73
N ASP A 116 1.55 12.68 -6.06
CA ASP A 116 2.96 12.41 -6.39
C ASP A 116 3.37 10.96 -6.11
N LYS A 117 2.54 10.22 -5.36
CA LYS A 117 2.76 8.79 -5.03
C LYS A 117 1.76 7.88 -5.72
N ALA A 118 0.92 8.39 -6.62
CA ALA A 118 -0.16 7.63 -7.26
C ALA A 118 0.35 6.36 -7.97
N GLU A 119 1.44 6.46 -8.73
CA GLU A 119 2.10 5.32 -9.37
C GLU A 119 2.57 4.28 -8.36
N VAL A 120 3.19 4.70 -7.26
CA VAL A 120 3.68 3.81 -6.19
C VAL A 120 2.51 3.16 -5.45
N ILE A 121 1.42 3.89 -5.19
CA ILE A 121 0.19 3.37 -4.60
C ILE A 121 -0.38 2.27 -5.49
N ALA A 122 -0.51 2.53 -6.80
CA ALA A 122 -1.02 1.55 -7.75
C ALA A 122 -0.10 0.33 -7.88
N ALA A 123 1.21 0.54 -7.97
CA ALA A 123 2.19 -0.53 -8.06
C ALA A 123 2.16 -1.44 -6.82
N THR A 124 2.22 -0.83 -5.63
CA THR A 124 2.17 -1.56 -4.35
C THR A 124 0.85 -2.32 -4.23
N SER A 125 -0.27 -1.67 -4.55
CA SER A 125 -1.59 -2.31 -4.48
C SER A 125 -1.75 -3.42 -5.51
N GLY A 126 -1.20 -3.28 -6.72
CA GLY A 126 -1.22 -4.31 -7.76
C GLY A 126 -0.38 -5.54 -7.41
N ILE A 127 0.68 -5.38 -6.59
CA ILE A 127 1.45 -6.50 -6.03
C ILE A 127 0.64 -7.24 -4.96
N PHE A 128 -0.05 -6.49 -4.08
CA PHE A 128 -0.82 -7.07 -2.97
C PHE A 128 -2.18 -7.64 -3.40
N PHE A 129 -2.78 -7.11 -4.47
CA PHE A 129 -4.06 -7.52 -5.00
C PHE A 129 -3.95 -7.88 -6.49
N PRO A 130 -3.24 -8.99 -6.84
CA PRO A 130 -3.00 -9.37 -8.23
C PRO A 130 -4.30 -9.61 -9.01
N ASP A 131 -5.31 -10.18 -8.34
CA ASP A 131 -6.62 -10.47 -8.94
C ASP A 131 -7.46 -9.20 -9.22
N SER A 132 -7.04 -8.05 -8.69
CA SER A 132 -7.76 -6.77 -8.78
C SER A 132 -6.91 -5.66 -9.41
N GLN A 133 -5.85 -6.00 -10.15
CA GLN A 133 -4.97 -5.01 -10.78
C GLN A 133 -5.72 -3.99 -11.66
N ASP A 134 -6.72 -4.45 -12.43
CA ASP A 134 -7.53 -3.56 -13.26
C ASP A 134 -8.36 -2.57 -12.42
N LEU A 135 -8.89 -3.02 -11.27
CA LEU A 135 -9.62 -2.16 -10.33
C LEU A 135 -8.69 -1.16 -9.65
N VAL A 136 -7.48 -1.59 -9.29
CA VAL A 136 -6.44 -0.72 -8.72
C VAL A 136 -6.07 0.38 -9.71
N VAL A 137 -5.76 0.01 -10.96
CA VAL A 137 -5.44 0.98 -12.02
C VAL A 137 -6.61 1.95 -12.22
N LYS A 138 -7.84 1.44 -12.34
CA LYS A 138 -9.03 2.29 -12.51
C LYS A 138 -9.26 3.24 -11.34
N ALA A 139 -9.13 2.76 -10.11
CA ALA A 139 -9.34 3.56 -8.91
C ALA A 139 -8.31 4.70 -8.80
N VAL A 140 -7.03 4.38 -8.96
CA VAL A 140 -5.94 5.36 -8.84
C VAL A 140 -5.91 6.32 -10.03
N SER A 141 -6.05 5.83 -11.27
CA SER A 141 -6.11 6.69 -12.47
C SER A 141 -7.30 7.63 -12.45
N SER A 142 -8.42 7.24 -11.83
CA SER A 142 -9.57 8.11 -11.68
C SER A 142 -9.41 9.19 -10.59
N ALA A 143 -8.44 9.03 -9.68
CA ALA A 143 -8.04 10.08 -8.75
C ALA A 143 -7.02 11.05 -9.39
N VAL A 144 -6.12 10.53 -10.23
CA VAL A 144 -5.06 11.31 -10.87
C VAL A 144 -5.05 11.03 -12.38
N PRO A 145 -5.99 11.62 -13.15
CA PRO A 145 -6.12 11.34 -14.58
C PRO A 145 -4.87 11.69 -15.38
N ALA A 146 -4.12 12.70 -14.95
CA ALA A 146 -2.88 13.13 -15.59
C ALA A 146 -1.78 12.05 -15.59
N GLN A 147 -1.83 11.09 -14.66
CA GLN A 147 -0.84 10.00 -14.55
C GLN A 147 -1.41 8.64 -14.99
N ALA A 148 -2.62 8.60 -15.57
CA ALA A 148 -3.34 7.36 -15.85
C ALA A 148 -2.55 6.37 -16.72
N GLU A 149 -1.88 6.85 -17.77
CA GLU A 149 -1.07 6.01 -18.66
C GLU A 149 0.17 5.46 -17.95
N SER A 150 0.84 6.29 -17.14
CA SER A 150 2.03 5.89 -16.37
C SER A 150 1.66 4.86 -15.29
N ILE A 151 0.56 5.08 -14.58
CA ILE A 151 0.00 4.14 -13.60
C ILE A 151 -0.29 2.78 -14.24
N ALA A 152 -0.98 2.78 -15.39
CA ALA A 152 -1.31 1.55 -16.10
C ALA A 152 -0.05 0.82 -16.59
N ALA A 153 0.92 1.55 -17.16
CA ALA A 153 2.18 1.00 -17.60
C ALA A 153 2.99 0.41 -16.43
N MET A 154 3.04 1.11 -15.30
CA MET A 154 3.77 0.66 -14.12
C MET A 154 3.17 -0.63 -13.55
N VAL A 155 1.83 -0.69 -13.36
CA VAL A 155 1.16 -1.90 -12.87
C VAL A 155 1.33 -3.06 -13.84
N LYS A 156 1.22 -2.82 -15.15
CA LYS A 156 1.45 -3.86 -16.19
C LYS A 156 2.89 -4.37 -16.22
N SER A 157 3.86 -3.52 -15.90
CA SER A 157 5.28 -3.88 -15.84
C SER A 157 5.66 -4.69 -14.59
N LEU A 158 4.76 -4.78 -13.61
CA LEU A 158 5.01 -5.57 -12.41
C LEU A 158 5.21 -7.04 -12.78
N PRO A 159 6.13 -7.73 -12.10
CA PRO A 159 6.28 -9.17 -12.30
C PRO A 159 4.95 -9.85 -12.01
N GLN A 160 4.32 -10.39 -13.06
CA GLN A 160 3.10 -11.21 -13.02
C GLN A 160 3.29 -12.53 -12.24
N ARG A 161 4.33 -12.65 -11.41
CA ARG A 161 4.84 -13.89 -10.81
C ARG A 161 3.92 -14.55 -9.79
N PHE A 162 2.72 -14.01 -9.56
CA PHE A 162 1.66 -14.66 -8.77
C PHE A 162 0.38 -14.96 -9.56
N ALA A 163 0.27 -14.48 -10.80
CA ALA A 163 -0.77 -14.89 -11.75
C ALA A 163 -0.17 -15.90 -12.73
N ALA A 164 -0.51 -17.17 -12.55
CA ALA A 164 -0.06 -18.34 -13.31
C ALA A 164 1.31 -18.92 -12.91
N SER A 165 1.29 -19.78 -11.90
CA SER A 165 1.94 -21.09 -12.07
C SER A 165 1.03 -21.95 -12.95
N PRO A 166 1.35 -22.23 -14.23
CA PRO A 166 1.17 -23.57 -14.73
C PRO A 166 2.32 -24.39 -14.17
N VAL A 167 2.05 -25.30 -13.22
CA VAL A 167 2.85 -26.52 -13.13
C VAL A 167 2.69 -27.19 -14.50
N GLY A 168 3.69 -27.02 -15.37
CA GLY A 168 3.61 -27.48 -16.76
C GLY A 168 4.51 -26.75 -17.75
N GLY A 169 5.69 -26.29 -17.34
CA GLY A 169 6.74 -25.85 -18.28
C GLY A 169 7.70 -27.00 -18.58
N HIS A 170 7.46 -27.75 -19.65
CA HIS A 170 8.54 -28.43 -20.38
C HIS A 170 8.92 -27.55 -21.58
N SER A 171 10.11 -26.98 -21.51
CA SER A 171 10.75 -26.22 -22.56
C SER A 171 11.36 -27.14 -23.60
N THR A 172 10.88 -27.09 -24.84
CA THR A 172 11.63 -27.42 -26.06
C THR A 172 10.96 -26.62 -27.17
N GLY A 173 11.61 -25.84 -28.02
CA GLY A 173 13.00 -25.67 -28.40
C GLY A 173 12.93 -25.08 -29.82
N GLY A 174 13.70 -24.01 -30.08
CA GLY A 174 13.99 -23.36 -31.37
C GLY A 174 13.11 -23.67 -32.59
N GLY A 175 12.29 -22.70 -33.00
CA GLY A 175 11.70 -22.67 -34.34
C GLY A 175 12.73 -22.19 -35.38
N VAL A 176 13.40 -23.13 -36.05
CA VAL A 176 14.10 -22.89 -37.31
C VAL A 176 13.20 -23.34 -38.48
N SER A 177 12.93 -22.36 -39.35
CA SER A 177 12.75 -22.43 -40.80
C SER A 177 12.67 -23.81 -41.48
N GLY A 178 11.59 -24.05 -42.24
CA GLY A 178 11.48 -25.23 -43.10
C GLY A 178 10.17 -25.29 -43.89
N ASN A 179 10.14 -24.52 -44.98
CA ASN A 179 9.10 -24.50 -46.00
C ASN A 179 9.07 -25.84 -46.78
N ILE A 180 7.99 -26.64 -46.74
CA ILE A 180 7.74 -27.64 -47.81
C ILE A 180 6.23 -27.85 -48.02
N SER A 181 5.80 -27.40 -49.19
CA SER A 181 4.53 -27.65 -49.85
C SER A 181 4.41 -29.12 -50.30
N THR A 182 3.29 -29.78 -50.03
CA THR A 182 2.90 -30.98 -50.77
C THR A 182 1.50 -30.82 -51.34
N GLY A 183 1.47 -30.45 -52.62
CA GLY A 183 0.30 -30.61 -53.46
C GLY A 183 0.08 -32.07 -53.88
N LYS A 184 -1.19 -32.41 -53.99
CA LYS A 184 -1.83 -33.01 -55.18
C LYS A 184 -1.14 -34.25 -55.82
N LYS A 185 -1.77 -35.42 -55.66
CA LYS A 185 -2.04 -36.49 -56.67
C LYS A 185 -2.72 -37.65 -55.91
N SER A 186 -3.97 -38.07 -56.15
CA SER A 186 -4.64 -38.57 -57.37
C SER A 186 -4.01 -39.83 -57.94
N ILE A 187 -4.89 -40.83 -58.19
CA ILE A 187 -4.77 -42.11 -58.92
C ILE A 187 -4.09 -43.26 -58.15
N ALA A 188 -4.55 -44.50 -58.17
CA ALA A 188 -5.66 -45.20 -58.83
C ALA A 188 -6.03 -46.42 -57.95
#